data_AF-A0A0F2NKE5-F1
#
_entry.id   AF-A0A0F2NKE5-F1
#
_cell.length_a   1.000
_cell.length_b   1.000
_cell.length_c   1.000
_cell.angle_alpha   90.00
_cell.angle_beta   90.00
_cell.angle_gamma   90.00
#
_symmetry.space_group_name_H-M   'P 1'
#
loop_
_entity.id
_entity.type
_entity.pdbx_description
1 polymer ?
#
loop_
_entity_poly.entity_id
_entity_poly.type
_entity_poly.pdbx_seq_one_letter_code
_entity_poly.pdbx_strand_id
1 'polypeptide(L)' 'MITILPLLFLSSCSRGTVGGAAVGAGAAGAAYEYQNKRALDALEEDYKAGRITQEEYLRRKEEIKSKSLVY' A
#
# COMPACT_ATOMS: atom_id res chain seq x y z
N MET A 1 7.74 36.29 20.09
CA MET A 1 6.78 35.20 19.77
C MET A 1 5.69 35.77 18.90
N ILE A 2 5.73 35.49 17.60
CA ILE A 2 4.65 35.81 16.66
C ILE A 2 4.13 34.45 16.17
N THR A 3 2.93 34.11 16.61
CA THR A 3 2.18 32.91 16.22
C THR A 3 1.56 33.16 14.84
N ILE A 4 2.12 32.57 13.79
CA ILE A 4 1.51 32.57 12.45
C ILE A 4 0.93 31.17 12.22
N LEU A 5 -0.34 31.03 12.60
CA LEU A 5 -1.22 29.95 12.21
C LEU A 5 -1.30 29.94 10.67
N PRO A 6 -0.88 28.88 9.95
CA PRO A 6 -1.17 28.82 8.54
C PRO A 6 -2.67 28.55 8.43
N LEU A 7 -3.40 29.63 8.13
CA LEU A 7 -4.75 29.58 7.61
C LEU A 7 -4.79 28.48 6.56
N LEU A 8 -5.65 27.49 6.82
CA LEU A 8 -6.20 26.58 5.85
C LEU A 8 -6.50 27.33 4.55
N PHE A 9 -5.61 27.20 3.57
CA PHE A 9 -5.86 27.57 2.18
C PHE A 9 -6.86 26.54 1.61
N LEU A 10 -8.13 26.64 2.03
CA LEU A 10 -9.27 26.07 1.31
C LEU A 10 -9.71 27.07 0.24
N SER A 11 -8.99 27.08 -0.87
CA SER A 11 -9.41 27.72 -2.12
C SER A 11 -8.63 27.04 -3.24
N SER A 12 -9.14 26.60 -4.38
CA SER A 12 -10.47 26.54 -4.94
C SER A 12 -10.23 25.79 -6.26
N CYS A 13 -10.81 24.60 -6.43
CA CYS A 13 -11.04 24.04 -7.76
C CYS A 13 -12.40 23.34 -7.72
N SER A 14 -13.42 24.14 -8.00
CA SER A 14 -14.80 23.72 -8.24
C SER A 14 -14.88 22.75 -9.42
N ARG A 15 -15.72 21.70 -9.27
CA ARG A 15 -16.28 20.77 -10.28
C ARG A 15 -15.57 19.43 -10.58
N GLY A 16 -15.01 18.74 -9.59
CA GLY A 16 -14.57 17.35 -9.82
C GLY A 16 -14.37 16.42 -8.61
N THR A 17 -14.53 16.91 -7.37
CA THR A 17 -14.03 16.16 -6.20
C THR A 17 -15.12 15.41 -5.44
N VAL A 18 -16.17 14.93 -6.12
CA VAL A 18 -17.04 13.88 -5.54
C VAL A 18 -16.38 12.49 -5.67
N GLY A 19 -15.28 12.37 -6.45
CA GLY A 19 -14.50 11.14 -6.59
C GLY A 19 -13.21 11.07 -5.75
N GLY A 20 -12.75 12.15 -5.13
CA GLY A 20 -11.43 12.20 -4.48
C GLY A 20 -11.32 11.39 -3.19
N ALA A 21 -12.39 11.33 -2.38
CA ALA A 21 -12.41 10.56 -1.14
C ALA A 21 -12.49 9.04 -1.40
N ALA A 22 -13.23 8.63 -2.43
CA ALA A 22 -13.34 7.22 -2.83
C ALA A 22 -12.04 6.72 -3.49
N VAL A 23 -11.38 7.57 -4.29
CA VAL A 23 -10.03 7.28 -4.83
C VAL A 23 -9.01 7.17 -3.69
N GLY A 24 -9.10 8.01 -2.64
CA GLY A 24 -8.16 7.96 -1.51
C GLY A 24 -8.13 6.61 -0.79
N ALA A 25 -9.29 6.05 -0.42
CA ALA A 25 -9.33 4.77 0.30
C ALA A 25 -9.30 3.56 -0.66
N GLY A 26 -10.04 3.61 -1.78
CA GLY A 26 -10.13 2.51 -2.74
C GLY A 26 -8.86 2.34 -3.58
N ALA A 27 -8.23 3.43 -4.03
CA ALA A 27 -6.97 3.35 -4.76
C ALA A 27 -5.79 3.09 -3.81
N ALA A 28 -5.82 3.55 -2.55
CA ALA A 28 -4.83 3.14 -1.56
C ALA A 28 -4.93 1.64 -1.27
N GLY A 29 -6.14 1.09 -1.11
CA GLY A 29 -6.35 -0.35 -0.98
C GLY A 29 -5.83 -1.11 -2.20
N ALA A 30 -6.22 -0.71 -3.42
CA ALA A 30 -5.75 -1.36 -4.65
C ALA A 30 -4.23 -1.25 -4.85
N ALA A 31 -3.62 -0.11 -4.49
CA ALA A 31 -2.17 0.06 -4.54
C ALA A 31 -1.44 -0.77 -3.47
N TYR A 32 -2.02 -0.93 -2.28
CA TYR A 32 -1.49 -1.77 -1.21
C TYR A 32 -1.49 -3.24 -1.63
N GLU A 33 -2.59 -3.71 -2.20
CA GLU A 33 -2.68 -5.08 -2.74
C GLU A 33 -1.70 -5.32 -3.89
N TYR A 34 -1.49 -4.33 -4.76
CA TYR A 34 -0.51 -4.45 -5.84
C TYR A 34 0.92 -4.60 -5.30
N GLN A 35 1.29 -3.84 -4.26
CA GLN A 35 2.60 -3.97 -3.63
C GLN A 35 2.76 -5.32 -2.94
N ASN A 36 1.74 -5.80 -2.23
CA ASN A 36 1.77 -7.11 -1.58
C ASN A 36 1.91 -8.24 -2.60
N LYS A 37 1.19 -8.18 -3.72
CA LYS A 37 1.36 -9.14 -4.82
C LYS A 37 2.79 -9.15 -5.34
N ARG A 38 3.38 -7.97 -5.63
CA ARG A 38 4.75 -7.88 -6.11
C ARG A 38 5.76 -8.44 -5.11
N ALA A 39 5.53 -8.23 -3.81
CA ALA A 39 6.37 -8.79 -2.76
C ALA A 39 6.27 -10.32 -2.67
N LEU A 40 5.06 -10.88 -2.84
CA LEU A 40 4.88 -12.33 -2.94
C LEU A 40 5.55 -12.94 -4.17
N ASP A 41 5.41 -12.30 -5.33
CA ASP A 41 6.01 -12.77 -6.58
C ASP A 41 7.55 -12.80 -6.47
N ALA A 42 8.16 -11.74 -5.92
CA ALA A 42 9.61 -11.69 -5.68
C ALA A 42 10.07 -12.75 -4.66
N LEU A 43 9.31 -12.95 -3.59
CA LEU A 43 9.61 -13.97 -2.58
C LEU A 43 9.53 -15.38 -3.16
N GLU A 44 8.58 -15.65 -4.06
CA GLU A 44 8.46 -16.92 -4.76
C GLU A 44 9.60 -17.14 -5.76
N GLU A 45 10.05 -16.10 -6.45
CA GLU A 45 11.24 -16.16 -7.29
C GLU A 45 12.48 -16.53 -6.47
N ASP A 46 12.71 -15.87 -5.34
CA ASP A 46 13.85 -16.15 -4.46
C ASP A 46 13.83 -17.59 -3.95
N TYR A 47 12.66 -18.12 -3.61
CA TYR A 47 12.50 -19.52 -3.21
C TYR A 47 12.79 -20.49 -4.37
N LYS A 48 12.21 -20.24 -5.56
CA LYS A 48 12.45 -21.06 -6.76
C LYS A 48 13.90 -21.03 -7.22
N ALA A 49 14.58 -19.90 -7.03
CA ALA A 49 16.00 -19.74 -7.32
C ALA A 49 16.89 -20.37 -6.23
N GLY A 50 16.33 -20.93 -5.16
CA GLY A 50 17.08 -21.54 -4.06
C GLY A 50 17.84 -20.53 -3.20
N ARG A 51 17.50 -19.24 -3.27
CA ARG A 51 18.15 -18.17 -2.50
C ARG A 51 17.70 -18.16 -1.04
N ILE A 52 16.51 -18.68 -0.76
CA ILE A 52 15.93 -18.80 0.58
C ILE A 52 15.44 -20.22 0.85
N THR A 53 15.37 -20.60 2.12
CA THR A 53 14.84 -21.90 2.55
C THR A 53 13.31 -21.92 2.49
N GLN A 54 12.73 -23.13 2.51
CA GLN A 54 11.27 -23.29 2.55
C GLN A 54 10.65 -22.67 3.81
N GLU A 55 11.30 -22.81 4.96
CA GLU A 55 10.83 -22.24 6.23
C GLU A 55 10.80 -20.71 6.17
N GLU A 56 11.84 -20.08 5.63
CA GLU A 56 11.91 -18.64 5.45
C GLU A 56 10.88 -18.14 4.43
N TYR A 57 10.66 -18.88 3.34
CA TYR A 57 9.59 -18.60 2.38
C TYR A 57 8.22 -18.60 3.05
N LEU A 58 7.90 -19.63 3.84
CA LEU A 58 6.60 -19.75 4.52
C LEU A 58 6.39 -18.63 5.52
N ARG A 59 7.37 -18.35 6.38
CA ARG A 59 7.31 -17.27 7.38
C ARG A 59 7.05 -15.91 6.72
N ARG A 60 7.85 -15.55 5.70
CA ARG A 60 7.71 -14.26 5.00
C ARG A 60 6.42 -14.18 4.19
N LYS A 61 5.94 -15.31 3.64
CA LYS A 61 4.67 -15.38 2.92
C LYS A 61 3.50 -15.07 3.85
N GLU A 62 3.49 -15.63 5.06
CA GLU A 62 2.46 -15.31 6.06
C GLU A 62 2.52 -13.85 6.50
N GLU A 63 3.72 -13.29 6.71
CA GLU A 63 3.86 -11.86 7.05
C GLU A 63 3.30 -10.93 5.97
N ILE A 64 3.51 -11.24 4.69
CA ILE A 64 2.95 -10.43 3.58
C ILE A 64 1.44 -10.62 3.49
N LYS A 65 0.95 -11.87 3.61
CA LYS A 65 -0.49 -12.15 3.59
C LYS A 65 -1.24 -11.49 4.74
N SER A 66 -0.70 -11.52 5.96
CA SER A 66 -1.32 -10.89 7.14
C SER A 66 -1.55 -9.39 7.00
N LYS A 67 -0.84 -8.74 6.07
CA LYS A 67 -0.97 -7.32 5.76
C LYS A 67 -1.92 -7.06 4.59
N SER A 68 -2.20 -8.05 3.75
CA SER A 68 -3.16 -7.94 2.65
C SER A 68 -4.58 -7.88 3.20
N LEU A 69 -5.42 -7.08 2.57
CA LEU A 69 -6.85 -7.07 2.76
C LEU A 69 -7.55 -8.12 1.88
N VAL A 70 -6.84 -8.70 0.90
CA VAL A 70 -7.39 -9.66 -0.08
C VAL A 70 -7.00 -11.13 0.17
N TYR A 71 -5.94 -11.40 0.97
CA TYR A 71 -5.38 -12.74 1.19
C TYR A 71 -5.33 -13.11 2.66
#